data_AF-A0A426ZJ29-F1
#
_entry.id   AF-A0A426ZJ29-F1
#
_cell.length_a   1.000
_cell.length_b   1.000
_cell.length_c   1.000
_cell.angle_alpha   90.00
_cell.angle_beta   90.00
_cell.angle_gamma   90.00
#
_symmetry.space_group_name_H-M   'P 1'
#
loop_
_entity.id
_entity.type
_entity.pdbx_description
1 polymer ?
#
loop_
_entity_poly.entity_id
_entity_poly.type
_entity_poly.pdbx_seq_one_letter_code
_entity_poly.pdbx_strand_id
1 'polypeptide(L)'
;IEIAADVFVNGGFEDGPIFIKNSSEGILLQPTEDITNTPLFEWAVFGAVKYVNSKHYLVPEGNAAVEIVSILGAIRTILLLKEGSSYHLEFVMGVPIDSCAGELILTVQAGPTNQNFTLPNNGTGYSKKFSLGFRAETNLTSIGFMNVQGGETSDHVICGPLVDKVSISAKVSISASLRLQVGLQQLLLLPSLLLAAVLKIDEEFLRNFPFSDLVI
;
A
#
# COMPACT_ATOMS: atom_id res chain seq x y z
N ILE A 1 -5.13 -8.53 11.45
CA ILE A 1 -3.84 -7.81 11.56
C ILE A 1 -3.43 -7.46 10.15
N GLU A 2 -2.97 -6.24 9.93
CA GLU A 2 -2.48 -5.80 8.62
C GLU A 2 -0.96 -5.70 8.71
N ILE A 3 -0.26 -6.37 7.80
CA ILE A 3 1.20 -6.40 7.77
C ILE A 3 1.62 -5.72 6.47
N ALA A 4 2.29 -4.58 6.59
CA ALA A 4 2.91 -3.93 5.43
C ALA A 4 4.02 -4.83 4.88
N ALA A 5 4.03 -5.02 3.57
CA ALA A 5 5.08 -5.73 2.87
C ALA A 5 5.68 -4.75 1.85
N ASP A 6 6.93 -4.37 2.04
CA ASP A 6 7.65 -3.57 1.05
C ASP A 6 8.17 -4.51 -0.04
N VAL A 7 7.33 -4.77 -1.05
CA VAL A 7 7.60 -5.74 -2.12
C VAL A 7 7.89 -5.03 -3.45
N PHE A 8 7.67 -3.73 -3.54
CA PHE A 8 7.91 -2.98 -4.76
C PHE A 8 9.38 -2.57 -4.84
N VAL A 9 10.06 -2.89 -5.94
CA VAL A 9 11.47 -2.48 -6.14
C VAL A 9 11.60 -0.98 -6.35
N ASN A 10 10.56 -0.31 -6.87
CA ASN A 10 10.56 1.15 -7.06
C ASN A 10 9.13 1.73 -6.94
N GLY A 11 8.42 1.45 -5.84
CA GLY A 11 7.01 1.85 -5.68
C GLY A 11 6.78 3.35 -5.49
N GLY A 12 7.80 4.08 -5.02
CA GLY A 12 7.80 5.54 -4.91
C GLY A 12 8.47 6.26 -6.09
N PHE A 13 8.93 5.54 -7.11
CA PHE A 13 9.56 6.11 -8.31
C PHE A 13 10.74 7.06 -8.04
N GLU A 14 11.45 6.90 -6.93
CA GLU A 14 12.61 7.73 -6.60
C GLU A 14 13.85 7.39 -7.45
N ASP A 15 13.86 6.22 -8.06
CA ASP A 15 14.89 5.78 -9.00
C ASP A 15 14.38 5.87 -10.44
N GLY A 16 15.10 6.59 -11.30
CA GLY A 16 14.71 6.79 -12.70
C GLY A 16 15.74 7.55 -13.52
N PRO A 17 15.38 8.02 -14.73
CA PRO A 17 16.28 8.79 -15.58
C PRO A 17 16.74 10.08 -14.92
N ILE A 18 17.98 10.47 -15.20
CA ILE A 18 18.58 11.68 -14.63
C ILE A 18 17.93 12.92 -15.25
N PHE A 19 17.38 13.79 -14.40
CA PHE A 19 16.88 15.10 -14.81
C PHE A 19 17.97 15.99 -15.39
N ILE A 20 17.66 16.62 -16.52
CA ILE A 20 18.53 17.61 -17.16
C ILE A 20 18.53 18.87 -16.28
N LYS A 21 19.72 19.27 -15.77
CA LYS A 21 19.86 20.35 -14.78
C LYS A 21 19.22 21.69 -15.16
N ASN A 22 19.09 21.97 -16.46
CA ASN A 22 18.60 23.25 -16.99
C ASN A 22 17.18 23.16 -17.59
N SER A 23 16.47 22.04 -17.38
CA SER A 23 15.10 21.87 -17.86
C SER A 23 14.12 21.86 -16.69
N SER A 24 12.99 22.57 -16.85
CA SER A 24 11.84 22.49 -15.96
C SER A 24 10.89 21.34 -16.30
N GLU A 25 11.08 20.74 -17.47
CA GLU A 25 10.18 19.71 -18.00
C GLU A 25 10.48 18.34 -17.41
N GLY A 26 9.42 17.54 -17.26
CA GLY A 26 9.54 16.11 -17.03
C GLY A 26 10.15 15.37 -18.23
N ILE A 27 10.59 14.14 -18.01
CA ILE A 27 11.20 13.29 -19.03
C ILE A 27 10.13 12.36 -19.59
N LEU A 28 9.82 12.47 -20.88
CA LEU A 28 9.01 11.47 -21.56
C LEU A 28 9.78 10.15 -21.64
N LEU A 29 9.16 9.09 -21.14
CA LEU A 29 9.73 7.75 -21.08
C LEU A 29 9.45 7.00 -22.38
N GLN A 30 10.43 6.20 -22.81
CA GLN A 30 10.23 5.29 -23.94
C GLN A 30 9.34 4.11 -23.52
N PRO A 31 8.27 3.79 -24.27
CA PRO A 31 7.46 2.61 -24.00
C PRO A 31 8.33 1.35 -23.99
N THR A 32 8.30 0.62 -22.89
CA THR A 32 9.13 -0.57 -22.65
C THR A 32 8.33 -1.58 -21.86
N GLU A 33 7.95 -2.69 -22.49
CA GLU A 33 7.16 -3.75 -21.84
C GLU A 33 8.01 -4.69 -20.97
N ASP A 34 9.30 -4.80 -21.29
CA ASP A 34 10.25 -5.62 -20.56
C ASP A 34 10.66 -4.91 -19.26
N ILE A 35 10.12 -5.39 -18.14
CA ILE A 35 10.39 -4.85 -16.79
C ILE A 35 11.88 -4.92 -16.41
N THR A 36 12.68 -5.77 -17.05
CA THR A 36 14.10 -5.94 -16.74
C THR A 36 14.99 -4.86 -17.38
N ASN A 37 14.47 -4.14 -18.38
CA ASN A 37 15.20 -3.11 -19.12
C ASN A 37 14.37 -1.81 -19.25
N THR A 38 13.59 -1.50 -18.23
CA THR A 38 12.73 -0.32 -18.18
C THR A 38 13.42 0.88 -17.51
N PRO A 39 13.17 2.12 -17.95
CA PRO A 39 13.67 3.33 -17.28
C PRO A 39 13.17 3.53 -15.84
N LEU A 40 12.10 2.83 -15.43
CA LEU A 40 11.49 2.97 -14.10
C LEU A 40 11.82 1.83 -13.12
N PHE A 41 12.81 0.98 -13.44
CA PHE A 41 13.25 -0.16 -12.61
C PHE A 41 12.10 -1.09 -12.17
N GLU A 42 11.86 -2.15 -12.94
CA GLU A 42 10.79 -3.15 -12.74
C GLU A 42 9.34 -2.70 -12.99
N TRP A 43 9.16 -1.50 -13.55
CA TRP A 43 7.87 -1.03 -14.04
C TRP A 43 7.87 -0.93 -15.56
N ALA A 44 7.11 -1.78 -16.23
CA ALA A 44 6.84 -1.66 -17.66
C ALA A 44 6.10 -0.34 -17.93
N VAL A 45 6.44 0.30 -19.04
CA VAL A 45 5.89 1.58 -19.48
C VAL A 45 5.15 1.38 -20.80
N PHE A 46 3.91 1.84 -20.87
CA PHE A 46 3.07 1.79 -22.07
C PHE A 46 2.63 3.21 -22.43
N GLY A 47 2.55 3.51 -23.72
CA GLY A 47 2.10 4.82 -24.21
C GLY A 47 2.96 5.97 -23.71
N ALA A 48 2.36 7.16 -23.60
CA ALA A 48 3.06 8.34 -23.13
C ALA A 48 3.00 8.44 -21.60
N VAL A 49 4.16 8.27 -20.97
CA VAL A 49 4.37 8.40 -19.54
C VAL A 49 5.54 9.35 -19.31
N LYS A 50 5.40 10.26 -18.34
CA LYS A 50 6.38 11.30 -18.03
C LYS A 50 6.91 11.10 -16.61
N TYR A 51 8.22 11.04 -16.47
CA TYR A 51 8.89 11.06 -15.18
C TYR A 51 9.11 12.49 -14.73
N VAL A 52 8.65 12.84 -13.53
CA VAL A 52 8.61 14.24 -13.04
C VAL A 52 9.35 14.37 -11.71
N ASN A 53 9.77 15.59 -11.37
CA ASN A 53 10.46 15.87 -10.11
C ASN A 53 9.79 16.96 -9.27
N SER A 54 10.11 16.96 -7.98
CA SER A 54 9.57 17.87 -6.97
C SER A 54 10.02 19.33 -7.11
N LYS A 55 11.01 19.62 -7.98
CA LYS A 55 11.46 21.00 -8.21
C LYS A 55 10.48 21.79 -9.09
N HIS A 56 9.76 21.10 -9.96
CA HIS A 56 8.88 21.72 -10.96
C HIS A 56 7.44 21.18 -10.92
N TYR A 57 7.21 20.05 -10.26
CA TYR A 57 5.90 19.41 -10.16
C TYR A 57 5.50 19.19 -8.69
N LEU A 58 4.20 19.10 -8.44
CA LEU A 58 3.66 18.64 -7.15
C LEU A 58 3.77 17.12 -7.06
N VAL A 59 5.00 16.66 -6.80
CA VAL A 59 5.27 15.27 -6.49
C VAL A 59 4.60 14.93 -5.15
N PRO A 60 3.78 13.86 -5.09
CA PRO A 60 3.05 13.53 -3.86
C PRO A 60 3.94 13.19 -2.66
N GLU A 61 5.08 12.52 -2.88
CA GLU A 61 6.05 12.16 -1.85
C GLU A 61 7.48 12.09 -2.43
N GLY A 62 8.49 12.41 -1.63
CA GLY A 62 9.88 12.30 -2.09
C GLY A 62 10.27 13.33 -3.15
N ASN A 63 11.04 12.90 -4.15
CA ASN A 63 11.64 13.76 -5.15
C ASN A 63 11.09 13.52 -6.56
N ALA A 64 10.45 12.39 -6.81
CA ALA A 64 9.98 12.06 -8.15
C ALA A 64 8.66 11.29 -8.15
N ALA A 65 7.97 11.33 -9.28
CA ALA A 65 6.74 10.59 -9.50
C ALA A 65 6.56 10.32 -11.01
N VAL A 66 5.51 9.59 -11.35
CA VAL A 66 5.18 9.26 -12.73
C VAL A 66 3.83 9.88 -13.10
N GLU A 67 3.80 10.68 -14.17
CA GLU A 67 2.56 11.20 -14.77
C GLU A 67 2.17 10.37 -16.00
N ILE A 68 0.93 9.91 -16.05
CA ILE A 68 0.44 9.08 -17.15
C ILE A 68 -0.34 9.94 -18.14
N VAL A 69 0.38 10.55 -19.08
CA VAL A 69 -0.10 11.67 -19.91
C VAL A 69 -1.16 11.26 -20.95
N SER A 70 -1.03 10.08 -21.56
CA SER A 70 -1.95 9.63 -22.61
C SER A 70 -3.10 8.77 -22.08
N ILE A 71 -4.27 8.81 -22.75
CA ILE A 71 -5.41 7.88 -22.53
C ILE A 71 -5.01 6.39 -22.73
N LEU A 72 -3.91 6.13 -23.45
CA LEU A 72 -3.36 4.78 -23.60
C LEU A 72 -2.04 4.61 -22.83
N GLY A 73 -1.72 5.56 -21.95
CA GLY A 73 -0.57 5.51 -21.07
C GLY A 73 -0.84 4.56 -19.90
N ALA A 74 0.16 3.77 -19.54
CA ALA A 74 0.11 2.95 -18.34
C ALA A 74 1.51 2.62 -17.79
N ILE A 75 1.57 2.30 -16.51
CA ILE A 75 2.69 1.60 -15.90
C ILE A 75 2.22 0.28 -15.28
N ARG A 76 3.05 -0.75 -15.35
CA ARG A 76 2.71 -2.08 -14.83
C ARG A 76 3.92 -2.79 -14.23
N THR A 77 3.73 -3.49 -13.14
CA THR A 77 4.72 -4.40 -12.56
C THR A 77 4.07 -5.75 -12.22
N ILE A 78 4.88 -6.73 -11.83
CA ILE A 78 4.43 -8.06 -11.43
C ILE A 78 5.02 -8.36 -10.06
N LEU A 79 4.17 -8.65 -9.09
CA LEU A 79 4.59 -9.02 -7.74
C LEU A 79 4.47 -10.52 -7.51
N LEU A 80 5.41 -11.08 -6.75
CA LEU A 80 5.32 -12.42 -6.20
C LEU A 80 4.56 -12.38 -4.86
N LEU A 81 3.28 -12.73 -4.88
CA LEU A 81 2.39 -12.76 -3.72
C LEU A 81 1.99 -14.18 -3.34
N LYS A 82 1.41 -14.34 -2.16
CA LYS A 82 0.88 -15.63 -1.72
C LYS A 82 -0.52 -15.83 -2.29
N GLU A 83 -0.65 -16.82 -3.17
CA GLU A 83 -1.92 -17.25 -3.74
C GLU A 83 -3.00 -17.48 -2.65
N GLY A 84 -4.22 -17.05 -2.95
CA GLY A 84 -5.38 -17.14 -2.09
C GLY A 84 -5.44 -16.12 -0.96
N SER A 85 -4.39 -15.32 -0.75
CA SER A 85 -4.32 -14.30 0.32
C SER A 85 -4.93 -12.97 -0.12
N SER A 86 -5.47 -12.22 0.85
CA SER A 86 -6.05 -10.89 0.60
C SER A 86 -5.06 -9.79 0.96
N TYR A 87 -5.03 -8.77 0.11
CA TYR A 87 -4.13 -7.64 0.21
C TYR A 87 -4.89 -6.32 0.03
N HIS A 88 -4.26 -5.23 0.45
CA HIS A 88 -4.62 -3.89 0.02
C HIS A 88 -3.44 -3.27 -0.71
N LEU A 89 -3.69 -2.80 -1.92
CA LEU A 89 -2.77 -1.95 -2.67
C LEU A 89 -3.05 -0.51 -2.28
N GLU A 90 -2.08 0.20 -1.75
CA GLU A 90 -2.16 1.62 -1.41
C GLU A 90 -1.29 2.41 -2.38
N PHE A 91 -1.74 3.60 -2.76
CA PHE A 91 -1.01 4.50 -3.65
C PHE A 91 -1.47 5.93 -3.44
N VAL A 92 -0.68 6.88 -3.92
CA VAL A 92 -1.05 8.29 -3.98
C VAL A 92 -1.30 8.66 -5.43
N MET A 93 -2.48 9.21 -5.70
CA MET A 93 -2.82 9.80 -6.99
C MET A 93 -2.72 11.33 -6.86
N GLY A 94 -1.99 11.95 -7.78
CA GLY A 94 -1.79 13.39 -7.82
C GLY A 94 -2.42 14.03 -9.06
N VAL A 95 -2.68 15.32 -8.90
CA VAL A 95 -3.18 16.23 -9.92
C VAL A 95 -2.07 17.25 -10.18
N PRO A 96 -1.55 17.36 -11.41
CA PRO A 96 -0.45 18.27 -11.71
C PRO A 96 -0.87 19.75 -11.63
N ILE A 97 0.10 20.63 -11.43
CA ILE A 97 -0.09 22.08 -11.17
C ILE A 97 -0.16 22.93 -12.46
N ASP A 98 -0.09 22.29 -13.62
CA ASP A 98 0.20 22.87 -14.93
C ASP A 98 -1.03 23.38 -15.70
N SER A 99 -2.01 23.96 -15.00
CA SER A 99 -3.29 24.42 -15.60
C SER A 99 -4.08 23.33 -16.34
N CYS A 100 -3.74 22.06 -16.09
CA CYS A 100 -4.53 20.91 -16.49
C CYS A 100 -5.97 21.11 -15.96
N ALA A 101 -6.95 21.18 -16.84
CA ALA A 101 -8.35 21.32 -16.47
C ALA A 101 -9.09 20.05 -16.87
N GLY A 102 -10.00 19.59 -16.00
CA GLY A 102 -10.81 18.41 -16.26
C GLY A 102 -10.75 17.36 -15.15
N GLU A 103 -11.54 16.32 -15.33
CA GLU A 103 -11.57 15.18 -14.42
C GLU A 103 -10.50 14.16 -14.83
N LEU A 104 -9.65 13.77 -13.88
CA LEU A 104 -8.63 12.74 -14.10
C LEU A 104 -9.15 11.40 -13.61
N ILE A 105 -9.14 10.39 -14.49
CA ILE A 105 -9.59 9.03 -14.16
C ILE A 105 -8.45 8.06 -14.37
N LEU A 106 -8.05 7.39 -13.28
CA LEU A 106 -7.03 6.37 -13.25
C LEU A 106 -7.66 5.02 -12.95
N THR A 107 -7.53 4.07 -13.87
CA THR A 107 -7.82 2.66 -13.57
C THR A 107 -6.62 2.04 -12.87
N VAL A 108 -6.87 1.42 -11.73
CA VAL A 108 -5.88 0.62 -11.01
C VAL A 108 -6.28 -0.84 -11.08
N GLN A 109 -5.34 -1.67 -11.52
CA GLN A 109 -5.47 -3.12 -11.62
C GLN A 109 -4.60 -3.79 -10.57
N ALA A 110 -5.16 -4.76 -9.87
CA ALA A 110 -4.45 -5.70 -9.01
C ALA A 110 -4.94 -7.12 -9.26
N GLY A 111 -4.15 -7.89 -10.04
CA GLY A 111 -4.56 -9.18 -10.58
C GLY A 111 -5.84 -9.05 -11.40
N PRO A 112 -6.90 -9.83 -11.12
CA PRO A 112 -8.19 -9.73 -11.82
C PRO A 112 -9.03 -8.52 -11.37
N THR A 113 -8.69 -7.90 -10.24
CA THR A 113 -9.44 -6.78 -9.68
C THR A 113 -9.05 -5.48 -10.38
N ASN A 114 -10.03 -4.68 -10.79
CA ASN A 114 -9.81 -3.36 -11.36
C ASN A 114 -10.81 -2.36 -10.78
N GLN A 115 -10.37 -1.12 -10.57
CA GLN A 115 -11.21 -0.03 -10.07
C GLN A 115 -10.75 1.30 -10.65
N ASN A 116 -11.72 2.17 -10.96
CA ASN A 116 -11.45 3.55 -11.38
C ASN A 116 -11.40 4.47 -10.17
N PHE A 117 -10.39 5.34 -10.16
CA PHE A 117 -10.19 6.39 -9.17
C PHE A 117 -10.20 7.73 -9.88
N THR A 118 -10.94 8.67 -9.30
CA THR A 118 -11.26 9.93 -9.95
C THR A 118 -10.86 11.09 -9.07
N LEU A 119 -10.16 12.06 -9.65
CA LEU A 119 -9.85 13.33 -9.01
C LEU A 119 -10.29 14.49 -9.92
N PRO A 120 -11.16 15.40 -9.43
CA PRO A 120 -11.46 16.62 -10.17
C PRO A 120 -10.23 17.55 -10.15
N ASN A 121 -9.92 18.19 -11.28
CA ASN A 121 -8.87 19.20 -11.35
C ASN A 121 -9.46 20.61 -11.50
N ASN A 122 -9.14 21.49 -10.55
CA ASN A 122 -9.47 22.92 -10.56
C ASN A 122 -8.25 23.80 -10.90
N GLY A 123 -7.12 23.21 -11.32
CA GLY A 123 -5.90 23.89 -11.74
C GLY A 123 -4.91 24.25 -10.63
N THR A 124 -5.21 23.96 -9.35
CA THR A 124 -4.27 24.28 -8.25
C THR A 124 -3.29 23.15 -7.93
N GLY A 125 -3.53 21.95 -8.45
CA GLY A 125 -2.76 20.74 -8.15
C GLY A 125 -2.88 20.29 -6.69
N TYR A 126 -2.98 18.98 -6.47
CA TYR A 126 -3.06 18.36 -5.14
C TYR A 126 -2.87 16.85 -5.26
N SER A 127 -2.77 16.13 -4.15
CA SER A 127 -2.70 14.68 -4.16
C SER A 127 -3.60 14.05 -3.09
N LYS A 128 -3.98 12.78 -3.31
CA LYS A 128 -4.82 12.02 -2.39
C LYS A 128 -4.39 10.56 -2.34
N LYS A 129 -4.39 10.00 -1.14
CA LYS A 129 -4.15 8.58 -0.89
C LYS A 129 -5.39 7.75 -1.24
N PHE A 130 -5.16 6.62 -1.89
CA PHE A 130 -6.18 5.66 -2.28
C PHE A 130 -5.75 4.24 -1.91
N SER A 131 -6.72 3.35 -1.84
CA SER A 131 -6.50 1.94 -1.51
C SER A 131 -7.46 1.06 -2.32
N LEU A 132 -6.95 -0.08 -2.79
CA LEU A 132 -7.68 -1.11 -3.52
C LEU A 132 -7.47 -2.46 -2.82
N GLY A 133 -8.55 -3.01 -2.25
CA GLY A 133 -8.54 -4.36 -1.69
C GLY A 133 -8.67 -5.40 -2.79
N PHE A 134 -7.81 -6.42 -2.77
CA PHE A 134 -7.87 -7.52 -3.75
C PHE A 134 -7.44 -8.86 -3.13
N ARG A 135 -7.70 -9.95 -3.85
CA ARG A 135 -7.20 -11.29 -3.51
C ARG A 135 -6.26 -11.76 -4.60
N ALA A 136 -5.07 -12.22 -4.23
CA ALA A 136 -4.13 -12.80 -5.19
C ALA A 136 -4.65 -14.17 -5.63
N GLU A 137 -5.11 -14.30 -6.88
CA GLU A 137 -5.60 -15.57 -7.43
C GLU A 137 -4.47 -16.50 -7.88
N THR A 138 -3.30 -15.94 -8.16
CA THR A 138 -2.07 -16.66 -8.50
C THR A 138 -0.91 -16.06 -7.71
N ASN A 139 0.24 -16.74 -7.71
CA ASN A 139 1.44 -16.22 -7.08
C ASN A 139 2.06 -15.02 -7.84
N LEU A 140 1.87 -14.92 -9.16
CA LEU A 140 2.31 -13.79 -9.97
C LEU A 140 1.15 -12.83 -10.22
N THR A 141 1.12 -11.74 -9.46
CA THR A 141 0.03 -10.74 -9.53
C THR A 141 0.50 -9.51 -10.30
N SER A 142 -0.15 -9.22 -11.42
CA SER A 142 0.03 -7.97 -12.17
C SER A 142 -0.57 -6.79 -11.41
N ILE A 143 0.21 -5.74 -11.20
CA ILE A 143 -0.24 -4.45 -10.66
C ILE A 143 -0.07 -3.39 -11.74
N GLY A 144 -1.12 -2.65 -12.05
CA GLY A 144 -1.10 -1.68 -13.14
C GLY A 144 -1.87 -0.40 -12.84
N PHE A 145 -1.39 0.70 -13.40
CA PHE A 145 -2.02 2.01 -13.35
C PHE A 145 -2.16 2.51 -14.77
N MET A 146 -3.39 2.81 -15.20
CA MET A 146 -3.70 3.20 -16.57
C MET A 146 -4.56 4.45 -16.54
N ASN A 147 -4.14 5.47 -17.29
CA ASN A 147 -4.97 6.65 -17.47
C ASN A 147 -6.12 6.30 -18.42
N VAL A 148 -7.35 6.55 -18.01
CA VAL A 148 -8.55 6.38 -18.85
C VAL A 148 -9.03 7.71 -19.39
N GLN A 149 -8.89 8.76 -18.59
CA GLN A 149 -9.29 10.11 -18.95
C GLN A 149 -8.32 11.10 -18.33
N GLY A 150 -7.64 11.84 -19.20
CA GLY A 150 -6.79 12.96 -18.83
C GLY A 150 -7.56 14.27 -18.84
N GLY A 151 -6.89 15.30 -18.33
CA GLY A 151 -7.30 16.68 -18.51
C GLY A 151 -6.59 17.28 -19.71
N GLU A 152 -6.79 18.58 -19.88
CA GLU A 152 -6.15 19.36 -20.92
C GLU A 152 -5.78 20.74 -20.37
N THR A 153 -4.60 21.24 -20.73
CA THR A 153 -4.20 22.61 -20.40
C THR A 153 -4.88 23.63 -21.33
N SER A 154 -4.79 24.93 -21.02
CA SER A 154 -5.32 25.99 -21.90
C SER A 154 -4.70 25.98 -23.31
N ASP A 155 -3.48 25.48 -23.43
CA ASP A 155 -2.73 25.38 -24.68
C ASP A 155 -2.97 24.04 -25.40
N HIS A 156 -4.01 23.30 -24.97
CA HIS A 156 -4.46 22.05 -25.58
C HIS A 156 -3.45 20.90 -25.45
N VAL A 157 -2.66 20.92 -24.36
CA VAL A 157 -1.75 19.83 -24.01
C VAL A 157 -2.46 18.86 -23.08
N ILE A 158 -2.48 17.58 -23.45
CA ILE A 158 -3.06 16.53 -22.61
C ILE A 158 -2.17 16.34 -21.38
N CYS A 159 -2.81 16.19 -20.23
CA CYS A 159 -2.18 15.97 -18.94
C CYS A 159 -2.84 14.80 -18.22
N GLY A 160 -2.05 14.13 -17.36
CA GLY A 160 -2.44 12.88 -16.73
C GLY A 160 -2.45 12.91 -15.21
N PRO A 161 -3.03 11.88 -14.57
CA PRO A 161 -2.83 11.67 -13.15
C PRO A 161 -1.36 11.31 -12.85
N LEU A 162 -0.86 11.85 -11.74
CA LEU A 162 0.40 11.44 -11.13
C LEU A 162 0.16 10.19 -10.28
N VAL A 163 1.11 9.26 -10.28
CA VAL A 163 1.12 8.07 -9.43
C VAL A 163 2.42 8.04 -8.65
N ASP A 164 2.31 7.78 -7.36
CA ASP A 164 3.42 7.76 -6.43
C ASP A 164 3.09 6.91 -5.17
N LYS A 165 4.12 6.57 -4.38
CA LYS A 165 4.05 5.89 -3.09
C LYS A 165 3.17 4.63 -3.13
N VAL A 166 3.43 3.78 -4.11
CA VAL A 166 2.74 2.49 -4.27
C VAL A 166 3.28 1.49 -3.25
N SER A 167 2.40 0.95 -2.42
CA SER A 167 2.74 -0.04 -1.38
C SER A 167 1.64 -1.09 -1.25
N ILE A 168 1.96 -2.22 -0.62
CA ILE A 168 1.00 -3.29 -0.39
C ILE A 168 1.02 -3.76 1.06
N SER A 169 -0.15 -4.10 1.59
CA SER A 169 -0.30 -4.70 2.91
C SER A 169 -1.11 -6.00 2.83
N ALA A 170 -0.74 -6.99 3.62
CA ALA A 170 -1.44 -8.26 3.70
C ALA A 170 -2.48 -8.24 4.84
N LYS A 171 -3.70 -8.72 4.55
CA LYS A 171 -4.70 -9.00 5.58
C LYS A 171 -4.43 -10.36 6.19
N VAL A 172 -4.02 -10.37 7.46
CA VAL A 172 -3.90 -11.58 8.27
C VAL A 172 -5.15 -11.74 9.13
N SER A 173 -5.96 -12.73 8.76
CA SER A 173 -7.05 -13.23 9.59
C SER A 173 -6.51 -14.28 10.55
N ILE A 174 -6.48 -13.97 11.85
CA ILE A 174 -6.23 -14.98 12.89
C ILE A 174 -7.47 -15.87 12.92
N SER A 175 -7.31 -17.19 12.74
CA SER A 175 -8.44 -18.10 12.77
C SER A 175 -9.17 -18.00 14.12
N ALA A 176 -10.50 -18.14 14.09
CA ALA A 176 -11.29 -18.21 15.32
C ALA A 176 -10.88 -19.39 16.22
N SER A 177 -10.36 -20.48 15.63
CA SER A 177 -9.81 -21.63 16.37
C SER A 177 -8.56 -21.27 17.17
N LEU A 178 -7.66 -20.43 16.63
CA LEU A 178 -6.50 -19.89 17.36
C LEU A 178 -6.96 -18.95 18.49
N ARG A 179 -7.99 -18.14 18.29
CA ARG A 179 -8.57 -17.29 19.35
C ARG A 179 -9.20 -18.11 20.48
N LEU A 180 -9.93 -19.17 20.14
CA LEU A 180 -10.52 -20.11 21.11
C LEU A 180 -9.44 -20.87 21.87
N GLN A 181 -8.36 -21.31 21.21
CA GLN A 181 -7.24 -21.99 21.87
C GLN A 181 -6.53 -21.08 22.89
N VAL A 182 -6.27 -19.81 22.54
CA VAL A 182 -5.67 -18.84 23.47
C VAL A 182 -6.60 -18.57 24.65
N GLY A 183 -7.91 -18.40 24.41
CA GLY A 183 -8.90 -18.22 25.48
C GLY A 183 -9.03 -19.45 26.38
N LEU A 184 -9.01 -20.67 25.81
CA LEU A 184 -9.11 -21.92 26.55
C LEU A 184 -7.84 -22.20 27.39
N GLN A 185 -6.66 -21.88 26.87
CA GLN A 185 -5.41 -21.96 27.65
C GLN A 185 -5.42 -20.99 28.85
N GLN A 186 -5.90 -19.75 28.67
CA GLN A 186 -6.01 -18.79 29.78
C GLN A 186 -7.04 -19.22 30.84
N LEU A 187 -8.18 -19.80 30.43
CA LEU A 187 -9.18 -20.32 31.37
C LEU A 187 -8.69 -21.52 32.20
N LEU A 188 -7.77 -22.35 31.69
CA LEU A 188 -7.21 -23.49 32.42
C LEU A 188 -6.13 -23.08 33.44
N LEU A 189 -5.46 -21.96 33.21
CA LEU A 189 -4.42 -21.43 34.09
C LEU A 189 -4.99 -20.70 35.32
N LEU A 190 -6.15 -20.05 35.20
CA LEU A 190 -6.78 -19.32 36.31
C LEU A 190 -7.18 -20.20 37.51
N PRO A 191 -7.88 -21.34 37.35
CA PRO A 191 -8.24 -22.19 38.48
C PRO A 191 -7.03 -22.88 39.11
N SER A 192 -5.98 -23.19 38.34
CA SER A 192 -4.74 -23.77 38.89
C SER A 192 -3.94 -22.76 39.72
N LEU A 193 -3.89 -21.50 39.30
CA LEU A 193 -3.33 -20.39 40.10
C LEU A 193 -4.15 -20.11 41.36
N LEU A 194 -5.49 -20.13 41.28
CA LEU A 194 -6.37 -19.99 42.44
C LEU A 194 -6.17 -21.15 43.42
N LEU A 195 -6.12 -22.40 42.94
CA LEU A 195 -5.91 -23.57 43.79
C LEU A 195 -4.53 -23.53 44.45
N ALA A 196 -3.49 -23.14 43.72
CA ALA A 196 -2.15 -22.95 44.29
C ALA A 196 -2.13 -21.83 45.35
N ALA A 197 -2.86 -20.73 45.14
CA ALA A 197 -2.98 -19.67 46.13
C ALA A 197 -3.75 -20.13 47.39
N VAL A 198 -4.85 -20.86 47.23
CA VAL A 198 -5.63 -21.41 48.36
C VAL A 198 -4.82 -22.41 49.16
N LEU A 199 -4.12 -23.35 48.50
CA LEU A 199 -3.25 -24.32 49.18
C LEU A 199 -2.09 -23.64 49.90
N LYS A 200 -1.55 -22.55 49.33
CA LYS A 200 -0.49 -21.76 49.96
C LYS A 200 -0.99 -20.98 51.17
N ILE A 201 -2.21 -20.45 51.14
CA ILE A 201 -2.87 -19.81 52.28
C ILE A 201 -3.11 -20.84 53.40
N ASP A 202 -3.50 -22.07 53.06
CA ASP A 202 -3.75 -23.14 54.04
C ASP A 202 -2.45 -23.57 54.75
N GLU A 203 -1.35 -23.74 54.01
CA GLU A 203 0.00 -23.97 54.58
C GLU A 203 0.45 -22.84 55.52
N GLU A 204 0.17 -21.58 55.16
CA GLU A 204 0.56 -20.40 55.93
C GLU A 204 -0.33 -20.20 57.17
N PHE A 205 -1.63 -20.51 57.06
CA PHE A 205 -2.59 -20.55 58.16
C PHE A 205 -2.24 -21.65 59.17
N LEU A 206 -1.94 -22.87 58.70
CA LEU A 206 -1.53 -23.99 59.56
C LEU A 206 -0.18 -23.77 60.25
N ARG A 207 0.74 -23.00 59.65
CA ARG A 207 1.99 -22.57 60.33
C ARG A 207 1.74 -21.55 61.43
N ASN A 208 0.79 -20.63 61.20
CA ASN A 208 0.52 -19.52 62.12
C ASN A 208 -0.49 -19.86 63.22
N PHE A 209 -1.20 -20.99 63.12
CA PHE A 209 -2.10 -21.52 64.15
C PHE A 209 -1.74 -22.97 64.53
N PRO A 210 -0.76 -23.18 65.44
CA PRO A 210 -0.53 -24.50 66.01
C PRO A 210 -1.74 -24.92 66.88
N PHE A 211 -2.15 -26.20 66.76
CA PHE A 211 -3.29 -26.82 67.48
C PHE A 211 -3.17 -26.87 69.02
N SER A 212 -2.31 -26.08 69.65
CA SER A 212 -2.13 -26.05 71.11
C SER A 212 -3.17 -25.21 71.85
N ASP A 213 -4.02 -24.43 71.16
CA ASP A 213 -4.86 -23.40 71.80
C ASP A 213 -6.37 -23.71 71.82
N LEU A 214 -6.79 -24.96 71.55
CA LEU A 214 -8.19 -25.37 71.74
C LEU A 214 -8.34 -26.21 73.03
N VAL A 215 -8.48 -25.53 74.17
CA VAL A 215 -9.00 -26.11 75.43
C VAL A 215 -10.31 -25.39 75.77
N ILE A 216 -11.43 -26.10 75.59
CA ILE A 216 -12.57 -26.16 76.52
C ILE A 216 -13.16 -27.57 76.42
#